data_AF-A0A9W9SQ15-F1
#
_entry.id   AF-A0A9W9SQ15-F1
#
_cell.length_a   1.000
_cell.length_b   1.000
_cell.length_c   1.000
_cell.angle_alpha   90.00
_cell.angle_beta   90.00
_cell.angle_gamma   90.00
#
_symmetry.space_group_name_H-M   'P 1'
#
loop_
_entity.id
_entity.type
_entity.pdbx_description
1 polymer ?
#
loop_
_entity_poly.entity_id
_entity_poly.type
_entity_poly.pdbx_seq_one_letter_code
_entity_poly.pdbx_strand_id
1 'polypeptide(L)'
;MASGGHMHNFTTLIKRLEAATSRLEDMAMSYDDPNAPKSLSGSPASSLPAIPEPPKPSPPPPATPVAAPVPPQIQDFDALIKGDVQNFVNLGQKIGGLVAEQSKAVLQAFQAERTYLFVVTKAKKPDTQPPELMTDLHKASDSINNIRESNRASPLFNHLSAVAEGIVALAWFFESKPAEFVTDMIGGIEYYGNKVLKEYKDKDKTHVEYIKAYYQNFKALAEYLKKHFPQGLTWNNASGIDALEALKQAKGGPTPVSDGAPPPPPPPPPPVPSLNVPGGGAPPPPPPPGIPPAQAPGAPAADMGAVFDQLNQGEGITSSLRKVDKSQMTHKNPSLRAGSTVSESEGSSAVRGKSPAPNKKPKPENMRARKPPRKELEGSKWLIENFDAPGEIVEIVAQQNQSILISRCNKTIIKVSNKANAIAIDNCSGLSLIVDSLVSSLDIIKCPKFAVQIDGTVPTLLMDQVDGATVYLGQQSLNTEVFTSKCSAININLPPPEGTDEDTKECPLPEQFKSYIKNGILVSEIVEHAG
;
A
#
# COMPACT_ATOMS: atom_id res chain seq x y z
N MET A 1 -3.20 6.11 -61.46
CA MET A 1 -2.90 4.67 -61.62
C MET A 1 -1.46 4.41 -61.20
N ALA A 2 -1.23 4.07 -59.93
CA ALA A 2 -0.01 3.42 -59.41
C ALA A 2 -0.14 3.22 -57.89
N SER A 3 -0.64 2.07 -57.44
CA SER A 3 -0.49 1.61 -56.04
C SER A 3 -0.68 0.09 -55.92
N GLY A 4 -0.05 -0.68 -56.81
CA GLY A 4 -0.07 -2.15 -56.79
C GLY A 4 1.28 -2.81 -56.48
N GLY A 5 2.38 -2.05 -56.39
CA GLY A 5 3.73 -2.61 -56.37
C GLY A 5 4.30 -2.94 -54.99
N HIS A 6 3.75 -2.40 -53.89
CA HIS A 6 4.44 -2.43 -52.60
C HIS A 6 4.11 -3.65 -51.73
N MET A 7 2.92 -4.25 -51.85
CA MET A 7 2.54 -5.43 -51.04
C MET A 7 3.18 -6.74 -51.53
N HIS A 8 3.45 -6.89 -52.83
CA HIS A 8 4.11 -8.08 -53.35
C HIS A 8 5.59 -8.21 -52.97
N ASN A 9 6.24 -7.09 -52.62
CA ASN A 9 7.65 -7.08 -52.26
C ASN A 9 7.88 -7.63 -50.85
N PHE A 10 7.00 -7.32 -49.90
CA PHE A 10 7.09 -7.79 -48.51
C PHE A 10 6.85 -9.30 -48.37
N THR A 11 5.82 -9.83 -49.04
CA THR A 11 5.56 -11.27 -49.01
C THR A 11 6.69 -12.08 -49.66
N THR A 12 7.34 -11.51 -50.68
CA THR A 12 8.49 -12.14 -51.33
C THR A 12 9.74 -12.11 -50.45
N LEU A 13 9.95 -11.03 -49.70
CA LEU A 13 11.01 -10.92 -48.70
C LEU A 13 10.83 -11.93 -47.56
N ILE A 14 9.61 -12.08 -47.04
CA ILE A 14 9.31 -13.04 -45.96
C ILE A 14 9.58 -14.48 -46.42
N LYS A 15 9.11 -14.87 -47.61
CA LYS A 15 9.36 -16.22 -48.15
C LYS A 15 10.85 -16.50 -48.41
N ARG A 16 11.62 -15.49 -48.81
CA ARG A 16 13.08 -15.62 -48.96
C ARG A 16 13.78 -15.76 -47.61
N LEU A 17 13.29 -15.09 -46.57
CA LEU A 17 13.83 -15.18 -45.22
C LEU A 17 13.56 -16.56 -44.62
N GLU A 18 12.35 -17.09 -44.77
CA GLU A 18 11.98 -18.45 -44.34
C GLU A 18 12.80 -19.53 -45.08
N ALA A 19 13.05 -19.35 -46.39
CA ALA A 19 13.90 -20.26 -47.15
C ALA A 19 15.38 -20.18 -46.73
N ALA A 20 15.84 -19.00 -46.29
CA ALA A 20 17.21 -18.82 -45.80
C ALA A 20 17.40 -19.46 -44.42
N THR A 21 16.41 -19.36 -43.52
CA THR A 21 16.47 -20.00 -42.20
C THR A 21 16.40 -21.52 -42.31
N SER A 22 15.54 -22.06 -43.18
CA SER A 22 15.47 -23.51 -43.42
C SER A 22 16.79 -24.09 -43.98
N ARG A 23 17.49 -23.35 -44.85
CA ARG A 23 18.82 -23.78 -45.34
C ARG A 23 19.91 -23.70 -44.27
N LEU A 24 19.80 -22.77 -43.33
CA LEU A 24 20.73 -22.62 -42.21
C LEU A 24 20.55 -23.76 -41.20
N GLU A 25 19.31 -24.22 -40.99
CA GLU A 25 18.99 -25.38 -40.18
C GLU A 25 19.50 -26.69 -40.81
N ASP A 26 19.35 -26.86 -42.13
CA ASP A 26 19.91 -28.02 -42.85
C ASP A 26 21.45 -28.06 -42.81
N MET A 27 22.12 -26.90 -42.89
CA MET A 27 23.59 -26.82 -42.76
C MET A 27 24.08 -27.05 -41.32
N ALA A 28 23.25 -26.78 -40.31
CA ALA A 28 23.60 -27.03 -38.91
C ALA A 28 23.44 -28.52 -38.53
N MET A 29 22.59 -29.26 -39.24
CA MET A 29 22.35 -30.70 -39.02
C MET A 29 23.39 -31.61 -39.68
N SER A 30 24.31 -31.09 -40.50
CA SER A 30 25.27 -31.89 -41.28
C SER A 30 26.74 -31.78 -40.84
N TYR A 31 27.03 -31.38 -39.60
CA TYR A 31 28.39 -31.41 -39.06
C TYR A 31 28.66 -32.74 -38.32
N ASP A 32 29.33 -33.67 -39.00
CA ASP A 32 29.96 -34.86 -38.43
C ASP A 32 31.46 -34.58 -38.24
N ASP A 33 31.99 -34.75 -37.02
CA ASP A 33 33.41 -34.54 -36.67
C ASP A 33 34.19 -35.87 -36.82
N PRO A 34 35.36 -35.92 -37.49
CA PRO A 34 35.94 -37.15 -38.03
C PRO A 34 36.89 -37.87 -37.06
N ASN A 35 36.52 -38.04 -35.78
CA ASN A 35 37.41 -38.70 -34.83
C ASN A 35 36.68 -39.57 -33.78
N ALA A 36 36.32 -40.79 -34.16
CA ALA A 36 35.99 -41.86 -33.21
C ALA A 36 36.59 -43.22 -33.67
N PRO A 37 37.28 -43.96 -32.79
CA PRO A 37 38.06 -45.15 -33.16
C PRO A 37 37.19 -46.40 -33.38
N LYS A 38 37.62 -47.22 -34.36
CA LYS A 38 37.08 -48.53 -34.72
C LYS A 38 37.34 -49.57 -33.63
N SER A 39 36.33 -50.39 -33.32
CA SER A 39 36.49 -51.70 -32.69
C SER A 39 35.81 -52.76 -33.56
N LEU A 40 36.58 -53.80 -33.89
CA LEU A 40 36.24 -54.96 -34.71
C LEU A 40 36.10 -56.21 -33.82
N SER A 41 35.47 -57.25 -34.40
CA SER A 41 35.29 -58.64 -33.93
C SER A 41 34.04 -58.89 -33.08
N GLY A 42 33.25 -59.94 -33.26
CA GLY A 42 33.25 -61.10 -34.18
C GLY A 42 32.03 -61.98 -33.84
N SER A 43 31.46 -62.66 -34.83
CA SER A 43 30.35 -63.65 -34.70
C SER A 43 30.90 -65.09 -34.56
N PRO A 44 30.09 -66.18 -34.57
CA PRO A 44 28.85 -66.56 -33.84
C PRO A 44 28.89 -68.03 -33.30
N ALA A 45 27.91 -68.46 -32.47
CA ALA A 45 27.37 -69.85 -32.44
C ALA A 45 26.16 -69.96 -31.47
N SER A 46 24.94 -70.23 -31.98
CA SER A 46 24.20 -71.53 -31.91
C SER A 46 23.53 -71.77 -30.54
N SER A 47 22.19 -71.80 -30.40
CA SER A 47 21.30 -72.83 -30.93
C SER A 47 19.80 -72.40 -31.01
N LEU A 48 19.08 -72.99 -31.98
CA LEU A 48 17.62 -73.07 -32.17
C LEU A 48 17.04 -74.29 -31.40
N PRO A 49 15.71 -74.62 -31.43
CA PRO A 49 14.48 -73.81 -31.57
C PRO A 49 13.33 -74.22 -30.60
N ALA A 50 12.35 -73.33 -30.31
CA ALA A 50 10.98 -73.75 -29.97
C ALA A 50 9.93 -72.63 -30.19
N ILE A 51 9.03 -72.88 -31.15
CA ILE A 51 7.57 -72.59 -31.28
C ILE A 51 7.03 -71.19 -30.85
N PRO A 52 6.27 -70.47 -31.71
CA PRO A 52 5.75 -69.13 -31.42
C PRO A 52 4.47 -69.14 -30.57
N GLU A 53 4.48 -68.36 -29.48
CA GLU A 53 3.30 -68.02 -28.64
C GLU A 53 2.80 -66.59 -28.98
N PRO A 54 1.49 -66.28 -28.89
CA PRO A 54 0.91 -65.04 -29.41
C PRO A 54 1.43 -63.77 -28.70
N PRO A 55 1.52 -62.61 -29.37
CA PRO A 55 2.02 -61.38 -28.77
C PRO A 55 1.08 -60.88 -27.66
N LYS A 56 1.64 -60.73 -26.45
CA LYS A 56 1.02 -59.98 -25.34
C LYS A 56 0.84 -58.51 -25.72
N PRO A 57 -0.24 -57.85 -25.28
CA PRO A 57 -0.52 -56.45 -25.60
C PRO A 57 0.58 -55.53 -25.05
N SER A 58 1.01 -54.60 -25.89
CA SER A 58 1.96 -53.54 -25.56
C SER A 58 1.47 -52.66 -24.40
N PRO A 59 2.35 -52.23 -23.48
CA PRO A 59 1.98 -51.35 -22.38
C PRO A 59 1.49 -49.99 -22.90
N PRO A 60 0.55 -49.33 -22.20
CA PRO A 60 0.02 -48.05 -22.63
C PRO A 60 1.14 -46.98 -22.66
N PRO A 61 1.05 -46.02 -23.59
CA PRO A 61 2.04 -44.95 -23.71
C PRO A 61 2.15 -44.16 -22.38
N PRO A 62 3.34 -43.63 -22.05
CA PRO A 62 3.54 -42.81 -20.85
C PRO A 62 2.51 -41.68 -20.82
N ALA A 63 1.82 -41.55 -19.67
CA ALA A 63 0.89 -40.46 -19.45
C ALA A 63 1.60 -39.12 -19.68
N THR A 64 1.03 -38.29 -20.56
CA THR A 64 1.39 -36.88 -20.71
C THR A 64 1.51 -36.22 -19.33
N PRO A 65 2.56 -35.40 -19.07
CA PRO A 65 2.68 -34.69 -17.81
C PRO A 65 1.43 -33.83 -17.61
N VAL A 66 0.61 -34.20 -16.64
CA VAL A 66 -0.55 -33.40 -16.23
C VAL A 66 0.01 -32.08 -15.73
N ALA A 67 -0.37 -30.97 -16.36
CA ALA A 67 -0.03 -29.63 -15.89
C ALA A 67 -0.37 -29.54 -14.40
N ALA A 68 0.59 -29.12 -13.58
CA ALA A 68 0.40 -29.03 -12.14
C ALA A 68 -0.90 -28.26 -11.84
N PRO A 69 -1.79 -28.79 -10.99
CA PRO A 69 -3.09 -28.15 -10.74
C PRO A 69 -2.87 -26.77 -10.14
N VAL A 70 -3.60 -25.78 -10.65
CA VAL A 70 -3.60 -24.40 -10.13
C VAL A 70 -3.93 -24.45 -8.62
N PRO A 71 -3.16 -23.79 -7.73
CA PRO A 71 -3.41 -23.86 -6.30
C PRO A 71 -4.85 -23.42 -5.92
N PRO A 72 -5.50 -24.02 -4.91
CA PRO A 72 -6.88 -23.68 -4.55
C PRO A 72 -7.12 -22.19 -4.28
N GLN A 73 -6.17 -21.53 -3.62
CA GLN A 73 -6.22 -20.08 -3.38
C GLN A 73 -6.24 -19.27 -4.68
N ILE A 74 -5.66 -19.74 -5.77
CA ILE A 74 -5.69 -19.06 -7.06
C ILE A 74 -6.98 -19.38 -7.81
N GLN A 75 -7.48 -20.62 -7.72
CA GLN A 75 -8.77 -20.99 -8.31
C GLN A 75 -9.93 -20.22 -7.69
N ASP A 76 -9.97 -20.10 -6.36
CA ASP A 76 -11.00 -19.36 -5.65
C ASP A 76 -10.93 -17.85 -5.97
N PHE A 77 -9.73 -17.30 -6.12
CA PHE A 77 -9.56 -15.90 -6.53
C PHE A 77 -9.96 -15.67 -7.99
N ASP A 78 -9.66 -16.60 -8.88
CA ASP A 78 -10.12 -16.58 -10.27
C ASP A 78 -11.66 -16.64 -10.34
N ALA A 79 -12.31 -17.38 -9.43
CA ALA A 79 -13.77 -17.40 -9.31
C ALA A 79 -14.33 -16.05 -8.81
N LEU A 80 -13.69 -15.41 -7.82
CA LEU A 80 -14.04 -14.06 -7.37
C LEU A 80 -13.95 -13.04 -8.51
N ILE A 81 -12.89 -13.08 -9.32
CA ILE A 81 -12.73 -12.19 -10.46
C ILE A 81 -13.84 -12.42 -11.50
N LYS A 82 -14.07 -13.68 -11.89
CA LYS A 82 -15.05 -14.04 -12.93
C LYS A 82 -16.51 -13.84 -12.47
N GLY A 83 -16.75 -13.88 -11.17
CA GLY A 83 -18.06 -13.65 -10.55
C GLY A 83 -18.27 -12.19 -10.19
N ASP A 84 -18.00 -11.84 -8.93
CA ASP A 84 -18.36 -10.56 -8.33
C ASP A 84 -17.70 -9.36 -9.04
N VAL A 85 -16.39 -9.44 -9.30
CA VAL A 85 -15.67 -8.33 -9.95
C VAL A 85 -16.16 -8.13 -11.37
N GLN A 86 -16.36 -9.19 -12.14
CA GLN A 86 -16.90 -9.08 -13.50
C GLN A 86 -18.33 -8.54 -13.52
N ASN A 87 -19.17 -8.92 -12.54
CA ASN A 87 -20.51 -8.35 -12.41
C ASN A 87 -20.45 -6.84 -12.17
N PHE A 88 -19.58 -6.37 -11.28
CA PHE A 88 -19.33 -4.94 -11.05
C PHE A 88 -18.88 -4.23 -12.34
N VAL A 89 -17.96 -4.82 -13.10
CA VAL A 89 -17.49 -4.27 -14.39
C VAL A 89 -18.63 -4.17 -15.41
N ASN A 90 -19.45 -5.21 -15.52
CA ASN A 90 -20.59 -5.24 -16.44
C ASN A 90 -21.62 -4.16 -16.09
N LEU A 91 -21.88 -3.92 -14.79
CA LEU A 91 -22.74 -2.83 -14.33
C LEU A 91 -22.13 -1.46 -14.63
N GLY A 92 -20.82 -1.30 -14.44
CA GLY A 92 -20.10 -0.08 -14.81
C GLY A 92 -20.18 0.21 -16.31
N GLN A 93 -20.06 -0.82 -17.15
CA GLN A 93 -20.25 -0.72 -18.60
C GLN A 93 -21.67 -0.28 -18.99
N LYS A 94 -22.70 -0.77 -18.28
CA LYS A 94 -24.08 -0.35 -18.50
C LYS A 94 -24.30 1.14 -18.16
N ILE A 95 -23.63 1.65 -17.13
CA ILE A 95 -23.67 3.08 -16.78
C ILE A 95 -22.88 3.91 -17.82
N GLY A 96 -21.73 3.39 -18.26
CA GLY A 96 -20.91 4.00 -19.30
C GLY A 96 -19.99 5.12 -18.80
N GLY A 97 -19.32 5.78 -19.76
CA GLY A 97 -18.42 6.91 -19.52
C GLY A 97 -17.30 6.60 -18.52
N LEU A 98 -17.01 7.58 -17.65
CA LEU A 98 -15.96 7.49 -16.63
C LEU A 98 -16.15 6.32 -15.67
N VAL A 99 -17.40 5.92 -15.40
CA VAL A 99 -17.68 4.80 -14.50
C VAL A 99 -17.21 3.50 -15.14
N ALA A 100 -17.52 3.27 -16.42
CA ALA A 100 -17.05 2.08 -17.15
C ALA A 100 -15.52 2.01 -17.21
N GLU A 101 -14.85 3.14 -17.48
CA GLU A 101 -13.39 3.24 -17.50
C GLU A 101 -12.78 2.89 -16.13
N GLN A 102 -13.31 3.47 -15.06
CA GLN A 102 -12.82 3.21 -13.71
C GLN A 102 -13.09 1.76 -13.27
N SER A 103 -14.23 1.17 -13.65
CA SER A 103 -14.50 -0.25 -13.36
C SER A 103 -13.52 -1.18 -14.07
N LYS A 104 -13.10 -0.85 -15.31
CA LYS A 104 -12.05 -1.61 -16.01
C LYS A 104 -10.71 -1.54 -15.28
N ALA A 105 -10.36 -0.38 -14.72
CA ALA A 105 -9.16 -0.25 -13.91
C ALA A 105 -9.22 -1.08 -12.61
N VAL A 106 -10.40 -1.20 -11.97
CA VAL A 106 -10.60 -2.12 -10.84
C VAL A 106 -10.34 -3.58 -11.26
N LEU A 107 -10.86 -4.01 -12.42
CA LEU A 107 -10.57 -5.36 -12.91
C LEU A 107 -9.07 -5.60 -13.10
N GLN A 108 -8.34 -4.61 -13.63
CA GLN A 108 -6.89 -4.68 -13.79
C GLN A 108 -6.18 -4.78 -12.43
N ALA A 109 -6.66 -4.08 -11.41
CA ALA A 109 -6.11 -4.16 -10.06
C ALA A 109 -6.27 -5.57 -9.46
N PHE A 110 -7.47 -6.17 -9.55
CA PHE A 110 -7.68 -7.55 -9.10
C PHE A 110 -6.86 -8.56 -9.93
N GLN A 111 -6.67 -8.35 -11.24
CA GLN A 111 -5.80 -9.21 -12.06
C GLN A 111 -4.32 -9.09 -11.66
N ALA A 112 -3.86 -7.89 -11.30
CA ALA A 112 -2.51 -7.66 -10.79
C ALA A 112 -2.33 -8.37 -9.43
N GLU A 113 -3.30 -8.24 -8.53
CA GLU A 113 -3.33 -8.97 -7.26
C GLU A 113 -3.32 -10.49 -7.46
N ARG A 114 -4.10 -11.02 -8.41
CA ARG A 114 -4.07 -12.45 -8.77
C ARG A 114 -2.69 -12.90 -9.22
N THR A 115 -1.99 -12.06 -9.98
CA THR A 115 -0.62 -12.33 -10.44
C THR A 115 0.35 -12.35 -9.25
N TYR A 116 0.24 -11.37 -8.36
CA TYR A 116 1.00 -11.31 -7.12
C TYR A 116 0.76 -12.56 -6.26
N LEU A 117 -0.50 -12.95 -6.06
CA LEU A 117 -0.88 -14.14 -5.32
C LEU A 117 -0.29 -15.41 -5.94
N PHE A 118 -0.29 -15.52 -7.26
CA PHE A 118 0.32 -16.66 -7.95
C PHE A 118 1.84 -16.71 -7.71
N VAL A 119 2.51 -15.56 -7.72
CA VAL A 119 3.95 -15.47 -7.40
C VAL A 119 4.23 -15.98 -5.98
N VAL A 120 3.46 -15.58 -4.97
CA VAL A 120 3.73 -16.02 -3.59
C VAL A 120 3.53 -17.53 -3.39
N THR A 121 2.71 -18.18 -4.23
CA THR A 121 2.60 -19.64 -4.21
C THR A 121 3.84 -20.37 -4.74
N LYS A 122 4.68 -19.68 -5.50
CA LYS A 122 5.86 -20.25 -6.18
C LYS A 122 7.18 -19.81 -5.57
N ALA A 123 7.28 -18.57 -5.11
CA ALA A 123 8.52 -17.98 -4.65
C ALA A 123 8.71 -18.09 -3.14
N LYS A 124 9.97 -18.16 -2.72
CA LYS A 124 10.34 -17.88 -1.33
C LYS A 124 10.08 -16.41 -1.00
N LYS A 125 9.84 -16.10 0.27
CA LYS A 125 9.72 -14.71 0.73
C LYS A 125 11.04 -13.97 0.46
N PRO A 126 11.01 -12.83 -0.26
CA PRO A 126 12.21 -12.02 -0.45
C PRO A 126 12.54 -11.23 0.82
N ASP A 127 13.83 -10.98 1.08
CA ASP A 127 14.28 -10.15 2.21
C ASP A 127 13.82 -8.70 2.06
N THR A 128 13.88 -8.19 0.82
CA THR A 128 13.33 -6.88 0.42
C THR A 128 12.35 -7.12 -0.73
N GLN A 129 11.12 -6.61 -0.59
CA GLN A 129 10.08 -6.84 -1.58
C GLN A 129 10.38 -6.09 -2.89
N PRO A 130 10.50 -6.81 -4.03
CA PRO A 130 10.79 -6.15 -5.31
C PRO A 130 9.63 -5.25 -5.74
N PRO A 131 9.88 -3.98 -6.14
CA PRO A 131 8.84 -3.04 -6.57
C PRO A 131 8.08 -3.52 -7.82
N GLU A 132 8.70 -4.38 -8.65
CA GLU A 132 8.12 -4.95 -9.85
C GLU A 132 6.88 -5.83 -9.56
N LEU A 133 6.80 -6.42 -8.37
CA LEU A 133 5.63 -7.21 -7.97
C LEU A 133 4.37 -6.37 -7.85
N MET A 134 4.50 -5.11 -7.42
CA MET A 134 3.38 -4.20 -7.16
C MET A 134 3.12 -3.23 -8.32
N THR A 135 4.00 -3.19 -9.33
CA THR A 135 3.94 -2.20 -10.42
C THR A 135 2.59 -2.16 -11.12
N ASP A 136 2.02 -3.32 -11.46
CA ASP A 136 0.75 -3.36 -12.20
C ASP A 136 -0.44 -2.98 -11.30
N LEU A 137 -0.37 -3.30 -10.01
CA LEU A 137 -1.36 -2.89 -9.03
C LEU A 137 -1.31 -1.38 -8.78
N HIS A 138 -0.11 -0.80 -8.63
CA HIS A 138 0.07 0.65 -8.50
C HIS A 138 -0.45 1.40 -9.72
N LYS A 139 -0.13 0.94 -10.93
CA LYS A 139 -0.67 1.56 -12.17
C LYS A 139 -2.19 1.54 -12.22
N ALA A 140 -2.82 0.44 -11.83
CA ALA A 140 -4.28 0.33 -11.79
C ALA A 140 -4.88 1.27 -10.73
N SER A 141 -4.31 1.31 -9.52
CA SER A 141 -4.71 2.24 -8.45
C SER A 141 -4.54 3.71 -8.84
N ASP A 142 -3.43 4.07 -9.47
CA ASP A 142 -3.18 5.41 -9.99
C ASP A 142 -4.20 5.77 -11.06
N SER A 143 -4.53 4.86 -11.98
CA SER A 143 -5.57 5.08 -12.98
C SER A 143 -6.92 5.36 -12.32
N ILE A 144 -7.30 4.59 -11.29
CA ILE A 144 -8.57 4.77 -10.55
C ILE A 144 -8.63 6.15 -9.89
N ASN A 145 -7.54 6.54 -9.22
CA ASN A 145 -7.44 7.83 -8.54
C ASN A 145 -7.41 8.99 -9.52
N ASN A 146 -6.61 8.90 -10.59
CA ASN A 146 -6.52 9.95 -11.61
C ASN A 146 -7.84 10.20 -12.33
N ILE A 147 -8.64 9.15 -12.59
CA ILE A 147 -10.00 9.30 -13.14
C ILE A 147 -10.88 10.12 -12.20
N ARG A 148 -10.84 9.86 -10.89
CA ARG A 148 -11.59 10.66 -9.90
C ARG A 148 -11.07 12.10 -9.85
N GLU A 149 -9.77 12.28 -9.65
CA GLU A 149 -9.15 13.58 -9.38
C GLU A 149 -9.26 14.54 -10.57
N SER A 150 -9.13 14.03 -11.79
CA SER A 150 -9.26 14.82 -13.02
C SER A 150 -10.72 15.19 -13.35
N ASN A 151 -11.69 14.55 -12.70
CA ASN A 151 -13.12 14.69 -13.02
C ASN A 151 -13.96 15.11 -11.81
N ARG A 152 -13.41 15.97 -10.94
CA ARG A 152 -14.10 16.48 -9.73
C ARG A 152 -15.44 17.18 -9.99
N ALA A 153 -15.64 17.74 -11.18
CA ALA A 153 -16.89 18.37 -11.58
C ALA A 153 -17.94 17.39 -12.13
N SER A 154 -17.62 16.10 -12.26
CA SER A 154 -18.52 15.09 -12.82
C SER A 154 -19.79 14.92 -11.97
N PRO A 155 -20.97 14.80 -12.59
CA PRO A 155 -22.19 14.43 -11.85
C PRO A 155 -22.08 13.03 -11.23
N LEU A 156 -21.19 12.18 -11.75
CA LEU A 156 -20.93 10.83 -11.23
C LEU A 156 -19.80 10.81 -10.19
N PHE A 157 -19.34 11.97 -9.68
CA PHE A 157 -18.19 12.04 -8.77
C PHE A 157 -18.34 11.19 -7.49
N ASN A 158 -19.55 11.01 -6.97
CA ASN A 158 -19.77 10.10 -5.83
C ASN A 158 -19.51 8.62 -6.20
N HIS A 159 -19.79 8.20 -7.43
CA HIS A 159 -19.42 6.85 -7.91
C HIS A 159 -17.90 6.74 -7.97
N LEU A 160 -17.26 7.73 -8.59
CA LEU A 160 -15.80 7.74 -8.76
C LEU A 160 -15.05 7.76 -7.43
N SER A 161 -15.60 8.49 -6.46
CA SER A 161 -15.05 8.55 -5.10
C SER A 161 -15.26 7.25 -4.36
N ALA A 162 -16.46 6.63 -4.43
CA ALA A 162 -16.67 5.33 -3.78
C ALA A 162 -15.66 4.27 -4.24
N VAL A 163 -15.38 4.22 -5.54
CA VAL A 163 -14.38 3.30 -6.11
C VAL A 163 -12.95 3.66 -5.71
N ALA A 164 -12.60 4.93 -5.68
CA ALA A 164 -11.27 5.36 -5.27
C ALA A 164 -10.99 5.11 -3.78
N GLU A 165 -11.96 5.32 -2.89
CA GLU A 165 -11.77 4.99 -1.46
C GLU A 165 -11.64 3.47 -1.25
N GLY A 166 -12.33 2.66 -2.06
CA GLY A 166 -12.31 1.20 -1.94
C GLY A 166 -11.00 0.54 -2.37
N ILE A 167 -10.27 1.12 -3.35
CA ILE A 167 -9.06 0.49 -3.88
C ILE A 167 -7.95 0.34 -2.82
N VAL A 168 -7.96 1.18 -1.78
CA VAL A 168 -7.03 1.12 -0.65
C VAL A 168 -7.09 -0.23 0.06
N ALA A 169 -8.23 -0.92 0.03
CA ALA A 169 -8.37 -2.26 0.62
C ALA A 169 -7.48 -3.32 -0.05
N LEU A 170 -7.00 -3.09 -1.28
CA LEU A 170 -6.07 -4.02 -1.94
C LEU A 170 -4.65 -3.94 -1.37
N ALA A 171 -4.38 -3.04 -0.43
CA ALA A 171 -3.09 -2.96 0.28
C ALA A 171 -2.93 -4.01 1.39
N TRP A 172 -3.87 -4.96 1.54
CA TRP A 172 -3.91 -5.93 2.64
C TRP A 172 -2.68 -6.85 2.74
N PHE A 173 -1.84 -6.96 1.69
CA PHE A 173 -0.67 -7.86 1.66
C PHE A 173 0.29 -7.69 2.84
N PHE A 174 0.30 -6.50 3.46
CA PHE A 174 1.16 -6.13 4.58
C PHE A 174 0.48 -6.27 5.94
N GLU A 175 -0.78 -6.67 5.97
CA GLU A 175 -1.59 -6.74 7.18
C GLU A 175 -1.54 -8.13 7.80
N SER A 176 -1.41 -8.18 9.12
CA SER A 176 -1.49 -9.43 9.90
C SER A 176 -2.91 -9.97 9.99
N LYS A 177 -3.92 -9.10 9.85
CA LYS A 177 -5.34 -9.43 9.87
C LYS A 177 -6.05 -8.89 8.62
N PRO A 178 -5.75 -9.44 7.44
CA PRO A 178 -6.10 -8.81 6.18
C PRO A 178 -7.62 -8.74 5.94
N ALA A 179 -8.38 -9.72 6.43
CA ALA A 179 -9.84 -9.69 6.31
C ALA A 179 -10.53 -8.64 7.19
N GLU A 180 -10.00 -8.39 8.40
CA GLU A 180 -10.48 -7.30 9.27
C GLU A 180 -10.17 -5.96 8.59
N PHE A 181 -8.93 -5.78 8.13
CA PHE A 181 -8.51 -4.59 7.38
C PHE A 181 -9.42 -4.29 6.17
N VAL A 182 -9.67 -5.27 5.30
CA VAL A 182 -10.56 -5.09 4.14
C VAL A 182 -11.97 -4.72 4.58
N THR A 183 -12.46 -5.31 5.67
CA THR A 183 -13.80 -5.01 6.21
C THR A 183 -13.89 -3.56 6.70
N ASP A 184 -12.86 -3.07 7.40
CA ASP A 184 -12.81 -1.69 7.90
C ASP A 184 -12.79 -0.66 6.77
N MET A 185 -12.14 -1.00 5.64
CA MET A 185 -12.10 -0.12 4.47
C MET A 185 -13.47 0.05 3.77
N ILE A 186 -14.42 -0.87 3.99
CA ILE A 186 -15.77 -0.77 3.41
C ILE A 186 -16.46 0.54 3.85
N GLY A 187 -16.21 1.02 5.07
CA GLY A 187 -16.79 2.27 5.57
C GLY A 187 -16.46 3.50 4.70
N GLY A 188 -15.26 3.54 4.10
CA GLY A 188 -14.85 4.59 3.16
C GLY A 188 -15.66 4.56 1.86
N ILE A 189 -15.94 3.36 1.37
CA ILE A 189 -16.80 3.12 0.20
C ILE A 189 -18.24 3.56 0.52
N GLU A 190 -18.75 3.18 1.70
CA GLU A 190 -20.12 3.47 2.13
C GLU A 190 -20.40 4.97 2.24
N TYR A 191 -19.43 5.77 2.66
CA TYR A 191 -19.60 7.21 2.76
C TYR A 191 -20.05 7.87 1.44
N TYR A 192 -19.45 7.47 0.32
CA TYR A 192 -19.83 7.97 -1.00
C TYR A 192 -20.91 7.11 -1.67
N GLY A 193 -20.83 5.80 -1.51
CA GLY A 193 -21.80 4.85 -2.06
C GLY A 193 -23.21 5.11 -1.54
N ASN A 194 -23.39 5.42 -0.26
CA ASN A 194 -24.71 5.74 0.31
C ASN A 194 -25.32 7.02 -0.28
N LYS A 195 -24.50 7.97 -0.74
CA LYS A 195 -24.99 9.16 -1.46
C LYS A 195 -25.55 8.76 -2.82
N VAL A 196 -24.87 7.87 -3.54
CA VAL A 196 -25.35 7.30 -4.80
C VAL A 196 -26.64 6.51 -4.58
N LEU A 197 -26.66 5.59 -3.60
CA LEU A 197 -27.85 4.80 -3.28
C LEU A 197 -29.05 5.70 -2.99
N LYS A 198 -28.86 6.77 -2.20
CA LYS A 198 -29.91 7.74 -1.88
C LYS A 198 -30.38 8.52 -3.10
N GLU A 199 -29.48 8.90 -3.98
CA GLU A 199 -29.80 9.70 -5.16
C GLU A 199 -30.53 8.88 -6.24
N TYR A 200 -30.13 7.61 -6.42
CA TYR A 200 -30.56 6.80 -7.56
C TYR A 200 -31.62 5.74 -7.22
N LYS A 201 -31.93 5.50 -5.93
CA LYS A 201 -32.92 4.49 -5.50
C LYS A 201 -34.26 4.52 -6.23
N ASP A 202 -34.74 5.72 -6.56
CA ASP A 202 -36.03 5.97 -7.20
C ASP A 202 -35.87 6.48 -8.66
N LYS A 203 -34.64 6.48 -9.19
CA LYS A 203 -34.30 6.99 -10.53
C LYS A 203 -33.88 5.87 -11.49
N ASP A 204 -32.75 5.23 -11.19
CA ASP A 204 -32.15 4.19 -12.02
C ASP A 204 -31.49 3.15 -11.13
N LYS A 205 -32.01 1.92 -11.20
CA LYS A 205 -31.55 0.79 -10.39
C LYS A 205 -30.14 0.34 -10.75
N THR A 206 -29.66 0.61 -11.97
CA THR A 206 -28.32 0.20 -12.42
C THR A 206 -27.23 0.81 -11.54
N HIS A 207 -27.38 2.08 -11.14
CA HIS A 207 -26.46 2.77 -10.24
C HIS A 207 -26.48 2.19 -8.82
N VAL A 208 -27.65 1.76 -8.36
CA VAL A 208 -27.83 1.12 -7.06
C VAL A 208 -27.16 -0.25 -7.05
N GLU A 209 -27.40 -1.04 -8.09
CA GLU A 209 -26.80 -2.36 -8.28
C GLU A 209 -25.29 -2.26 -8.42
N TYR A 210 -24.78 -1.25 -9.13
CA TYR A 210 -23.35 -0.99 -9.29
C TYR A 210 -22.63 -0.81 -7.94
N ILE A 211 -23.16 0.06 -7.07
CA ILE A 211 -22.57 0.30 -5.75
C ILE A 211 -22.67 -0.95 -4.86
N LYS A 212 -23.80 -1.66 -4.90
CA LYS A 212 -23.96 -2.91 -4.14
C LYS A 212 -23.00 -4.00 -4.62
N ALA A 213 -22.79 -4.14 -5.92
CA ALA A 213 -21.81 -5.05 -6.49
C ALA A 213 -20.39 -4.69 -6.04
N TYR A 214 -20.07 -3.39 -5.95
CA TYR A 214 -18.78 -2.95 -5.44
C TYR A 214 -18.57 -3.31 -3.97
N TYR A 215 -19.58 -3.14 -3.11
CA TYR A 215 -19.52 -3.63 -1.72
C TYR A 215 -19.33 -5.15 -1.67
N GLN A 216 -20.01 -5.89 -2.55
CA GLN A 216 -19.92 -7.34 -2.60
C GLN A 216 -18.51 -7.81 -2.94
N ASN A 217 -17.79 -7.13 -3.84
CA ASN A 217 -16.40 -7.46 -4.16
C ASN A 217 -15.51 -7.51 -2.90
N PHE A 218 -15.62 -6.52 -2.01
CA PHE A 218 -14.79 -6.48 -0.80
C PHE A 218 -15.27 -7.42 0.31
N LYS A 219 -16.57 -7.71 0.36
CA LYS A 219 -17.09 -8.78 1.24
C LYS A 219 -16.55 -10.14 0.81
N ALA A 220 -16.63 -10.44 -0.49
CA ALA A 220 -16.08 -11.65 -1.07
C ALA A 220 -14.56 -11.73 -0.89
N LEU A 221 -13.84 -10.61 -1.04
CA LEU A 221 -12.40 -10.54 -0.77
C LEU A 221 -12.11 -10.83 0.71
N ALA A 222 -12.84 -10.22 1.64
CA ALA A 222 -12.65 -10.50 3.07
C ALA A 222 -12.92 -11.98 3.41
N GLU A 223 -13.94 -12.61 2.82
CA GLU A 223 -14.21 -14.04 2.97
C GLU A 223 -13.09 -14.90 2.38
N TYR A 224 -12.62 -14.56 1.20
CA TYR A 224 -11.47 -15.19 0.55
C TYR A 224 -10.21 -15.13 1.45
N LEU A 225 -9.93 -13.96 2.02
CA LEU A 225 -8.78 -13.73 2.90
C LEU A 225 -8.91 -14.50 4.21
N LYS A 226 -10.10 -14.60 4.80
CA LYS A 226 -10.35 -15.46 5.98
C LYS A 226 -10.03 -16.92 5.70
N LYS A 227 -10.36 -17.40 4.49
CA LYS A 227 -10.16 -18.78 4.08
C LYS A 227 -8.69 -19.10 3.79
N HIS A 228 -8.00 -18.24 3.04
CA HIS A 228 -6.67 -18.55 2.49
C HIS A 228 -5.50 -17.83 3.16
N PHE A 229 -5.74 -16.66 3.77
CA PHE A 229 -4.72 -15.80 4.37
C PHE A 229 -5.15 -15.24 5.75
N PRO A 230 -5.61 -16.08 6.70
CA PRO A 230 -6.16 -15.59 7.97
C PRO A 230 -5.16 -14.84 8.85
N GLN A 231 -3.85 -15.07 8.65
CA GLN A 231 -2.75 -14.46 9.40
C GLN A 231 -1.84 -13.60 8.48
N GLY A 232 -2.39 -13.14 7.36
CA GLY A 232 -1.63 -12.41 6.35
C GLY A 232 -1.06 -13.29 5.24
N LEU A 233 -0.33 -12.64 4.34
CA LEU A 233 0.22 -13.23 3.13
C LEU A 233 1.25 -14.32 3.45
N THR A 234 1.03 -15.53 2.91
CA THR A 234 1.93 -16.67 3.11
C THR A 234 2.72 -16.98 1.83
N TRP A 235 4.05 -16.99 1.95
CA TRP A 235 4.98 -17.32 0.87
C TRP A 235 5.38 -18.79 0.88
N ASN A 236 5.72 -19.33 -0.28
CA ASN A 236 6.25 -20.68 -0.41
C ASN A 236 7.75 -20.73 -0.07
N ASN A 237 8.07 -20.64 1.23
CA ASN A 237 9.45 -20.65 1.71
C ASN A 237 10.19 -21.98 1.50
N ALA A 238 9.47 -23.06 1.16
CA ALA A 238 10.08 -24.34 0.78
C ALA A 238 10.63 -24.30 -0.66
N SER A 239 10.21 -23.33 -1.46
CA SER A 239 10.71 -23.13 -2.82
C SER A 239 12.08 -22.46 -2.82
N GLY A 240 12.95 -22.85 -3.77
CA GLY A 240 14.19 -22.13 -4.05
C GLY A 240 14.03 -20.95 -5.01
N ILE A 241 12.84 -20.75 -5.59
CA ILE A 241 12.58 -19.79 -6.67
C ILE A 241 12.50 -18.36 -6.12
N ASP A 242 13.19 -17.44 -6.78
CA ASP A 242 13.14 -16.01 -6.48
C ASP A 242 11.83 -15.36 -6.93
N ALA A 243 11.39 -14.31 -6.22
CA ALA A 243 10.12 -13.62 -6.51
C ALA A 243 10.07 -13.00 -7.91
N LEU A 244 11.18 -12.45 -8.42
CA LEU A 244 11.22 -11.89 -9.78
C LEU A 244 11.23 -12.98 -10.85
N GLU A 245 11.85 -14.13 -10.56
CA GLU A 245 11.81 -15.28 -11.45
C GLU A 245 10.38 -15.85 -11.53
N ALA A 246 9.72 -16.03 -10.39
CA ALA A 246 8.33 -16.44 -10.34
C ALA A 246 7.40 -15.43 -11.03
N LEU A 247 7.67 -14.12 -10.92
CA LEU A 247 6.94 -13.08 -11.65
C LEU A 247 7.12 -13.21 -13.17
N LYS A 248 8.34 -13.46 -13.65
CA LYS A 248 8.60 -13.72 -15.07
C LYS A 248 7.84 -14.96 -15.55
N GLN A 249 7.83 -16.04 -14.76
CA GLN A 249 7.06 -17.24 -15.06
C GLN A 249 5.54 -17.03 -14.99
N ALA A 250 5.06 -16.10 -14.16
CA ALA A 250 3.64 -15.76 -14.07
C ALA A 250 3.17 -14.91 -15.26
N LYS A 251 4.05 -14.05 -15.81
CA LYS A 251 3.78 -13.19 -16.96
C LYS A 251 4.10 -13.87 -18.30
N GLY A 252 5.02 -14.82 -18.32
CA GLY A 252 5.29 -15.68 -19.47
C GLY A 252 4.23 -16.76 -19.59
N GLY A 253 3.45 -16.75 -20.68
CA GLY A 253 2.56 -17.86 -21.02
C GLY A 253 3.34 -19.18 -21.23
N PRO A 254 2.65 -20.33 -21.33
CA PRO A 254 3.31 -21.63 -21.44
C PRO A 254 4.17 -21.69 -22.70
N THR A 255 5.48 -21.71 -22.54
CA THR A 255 6.43 -22.07 -23.60
C THR A 255 6.38 -23.58 -23.82
N PRO A 256 6.38 -24.08 -25.07
CA PRO A 256 6.52 -25.50 -25.33
C PRO A 256 7.86 -25.99 -24.77
N VAL A 257 7.80 -27.09 -24.03
CA VAL A 257 8.97 -27.77 -23.47
C VAL A 257 9.79 -28.32 -24.63
N SER A 258 11.00 -27.79 -24.84
CA SER A 258 12.03 -28.49 -25.61
C SER A 258 12.73 -29.45 -24.66
N ASP A 259 12.68 -30.75 -24.98
CA ASP A 259 13.43 -31.80 -24.29
C ASP A 259 14.94 -31.49 -24.34
N GLY A 260 15.46 -30.98 -23.23
CA GLY A 260 16.89 -30.83 -22.96
C GLY A 260 17.12 -31.19 -21.51
N ALA A 261 17.89 -32.25 -21.27
CA ALA A 261 18.20 -32.78 -19.94
C ALA A 261 18.77 -31.71 -18.99
N PRO A 262 18.46 -31.77 -17.68
CA PRO A 262 18.96 -30.79 -16.71
C PRO A 262 20.49 -30.93 -16.53
N PRO A 263 21.21 -29.84 -16.26
CA PRO A 263 22.63 -29.91 -15.91
C PRO A 263 22.83 -30.65 -14.57
N PRO A 264 23.95 -31.36 -14.38
CA PRO A 264 24.20 -32.15 -13.17
C PRO A 264 24.39 -31.26 -11.92
N PRO A 265 24.07 -31.76 -10.72
CA PRO A 265 24.20 -31.01 -9.47
C PRO A 265 25.67 -30.69 -9.14
N PRO A 266 25.95 -29.55 -8.46
CA PRO A 266 27.30 -29.20 -8.05
C PRO A 266 27.86 -30.17 -7.01
N PRO A 267 29.19 -30.42 -6.99
CA PRO A 267 29.83 -31.37 -6.08
C PRO A 267 29.83 -30.86 -4.62
N PRO A 268 29.84 -31.77 -3.63
CA PRO A 268 29.84 -31.43 -2.21
C PRO A 268 31.18 -30.79 -1.77
N PRO A 269 31.18 -29.87 -0.78
CA PRO A 269 32.41 -29.27 -0.27
C PRO A 269 33.27 -30.28 0.51
N PRO A 270 34.61 -30.12 0.52
CA PRO A 270 35.55 -31.06 1.12
C PRO A 270 35.52 -31.05 2.66
N PRO A 271 35.85 -32.16 3.33
CA PRO A 271 35.78 -32.29 4.78
C PRO A 271 36.97 -31.62 5.47
N VAL A 272 36.70 -30.86 6.53
CA VAL A 272 37.72 -30.33 7.45
C VAL A 272 38.14 -31.39 8.49
N PRO A 273 39.41 -31.45 8.93
CA PRO A 273 39.90 -32.52 9.80
C PRO A 273 39.51 -32.33 11.27
N SER A 274 39.05 -33.41 11.91
CA SER A 274 38.79 -33.51 13.34
C SER A 274 40.07 -33.71 14.14
N LEU A 275 40.22 -32.97 15.25
CA LEU A 275 41.11 -33.30 16.36
C LEU A 275 40.25 -33.77 17.54
N ASN A 276 40.45 -35.02 17.97
CA ASN A 276 39.99 -35.57 19.26
C ASN A 276 40.71 -34.82 20.42
N VAL A 277 40.26 -34.77 21.69
CA VAL A 277 39.84 -35.79 22.68
C VAL A 277 39.31 -34.99 23.93
N PRO A 278 38.77 -35.55 25.04
CA PRO A 278 37.59 -36.40 25.29
C PRO A 278 36.54 -35.81 26.29
N GLY A 279 35.33 -36.37 26.29
CA GLY A 279 34.64 -36.81 27.53
C GLY A 279 33.77 -35.81 28.30
N GLY A 280 32.45 -36.05 28.32
CA GLY A 280 31.53 -35.48 29.32
C GLY A 280 30.08 -35.48 28.85
N GLY A 281 29.23 -36.33 29.45
CA GLY A 281 27.83 -36.54 29.07
C GLY A 281 26.92 -35.33 29.26
N ALA A 282 25.83 -35.34 28.48
CA ALA A 282 24.75 -34.35 28.52
C ALA A 282 23.84 -34.52 29.76
N PRO A 283 23.31 -33.41 30.34
CA PRO A 283 22.11 -33.44 31.17
C PRO A 283 20.85 -32.93 30.41
N PRO A 284 19.64 -33.41 30.77
CA PRO A 284 18.36 -33.13 30.10
C PRO A 284 17.68 -31.80 30.50
N PRO A 285 16.65 -31.33 29.75
CA PRO A 285 16.00 -30.03 29.95
C PRO A 285 14.98 -30.00 31.11
N PRO A 286 14.71 -28.82 31.73
CA PRO A 286 13.79 -28.67 32.87
C PRO A 286 12.29 -28.53 32.48
N PRO A 287 11.36 -28.92 33.37
CA PRO A 287 9.90 -28.92 33.16
C PRO A 287 9.19 -27.60 33.56
N PRO A 288 7.92 -27.38 33.14
CA PRO A 288 7.21 -26.11 33.28
C PRO A 288 6.70 -25.81 34.70
N PRO A 289 6.61 -24.53 35.13
CA PRO A 289 6.09 -24.17 36.46
C PRO A 289 4.57 -24.35 36.58
N GLY A 290 4.17 -24.95 37.70
CA GLY A 290 2.79 -25.20 38.10
C GLY A 290 2.10 -24.05 38.86
N ILE A 291 0.84 -24.35 39.16
CA ILE A 291 -0.26 -23.54 39.69
C ILE A 291 -0.05 -23.25 41.21
N PRO A 292 -0.37 -22.05 41.73
CA PRO A 292 -0.54 -21.84 43.17
C PRO A 292 -2.01 -22.01 43.64
N PRO A 293 -2.25 -22.39 44.91
CA PRO A 293 -3.53 -22.91 45.39
C PRO A 293 -4.51 -21.86 45.96
N ALA A 294 -5.75 -22.32 46.17
CA ALA A 294 -6.93 -21.59 46.63
C ALA A 294 -6.89 -21.13 48.10
N GLN A 295 -7.57 -20.00 48.36
CA GLN A 295 -8.13 -19.61 49.67
C GLN A 295 -9.54 -19.00 49.49
N ALA A 296 -10.42 -19.26 50.46
CA ALA A 296 -11.79 -18.74 50.64
C ALA A 296 -12.05 -18.59 52.17
N PRO A 297 -13.14 -17.95 52.69
CA PRO A 297 -14.09 -16.96 52.14
C PRO A 297 -14.47 -15.75 53.07
N GLY A 298 -15.05 -14.69 52.47
CA GLY A 298 -16.09 -13.74 53.02
C GLY A 298 -15.62 -12.37 53.57
N ALA A 299 -16.28 -11.20 53.43
CA ALA A 299 -17.49 -10.64 52.74
C ALA A 299 -17.51 -9.08 52.98
N PRO A 300 -18.48 -8.24 52.52
CA PRO A 300 -19.14 -8.05 51.21
C PRO A 300 -19.10 -6.59 50.66
N ALA A 301 -19.69 -6.38 49.47
CA ALA A 301 -20.14 -5.13 48.76
C ALA A 301 -19.37 -4.86 47.43
N ALA A 302 -19.97 -4.47 46.30
CA ALA A 302 -21.35 -4.14 45.95
C ALA A 302 -21.70 -4.68 44.55
N ASP A 303 -22.99 -4.93 44.38
CA ASP A 303 -23.69 -5.59 43.29
C ASP A 303 -23.61 -4.83 41.94
N MET A 304 -22.95 -5.42 40.95
CA MET A 304 -22.89 -4.99 39.54
C MET A 304 -23.69 -5.94 38.63
N GLY A 305 -24.58 -6.76 39.18
CA GLY A 305 -25.49 -7.64 38.44
C GLY A 305 -26.76 -6.92 37.96
N ALA A 306 -27.19 -5.88 38.67
CA ALA A 306 -28.41 -5.13 38.33
C ALA A 306 -28.33 -4.34 37.01
N VAL A 307 -27.11 -4.10 36.49
CA VAL A 307 -26.90 -3.26 35.29
C VAL A 307 -27.04 -4.06 33.99
N PHE A 308 -26.82 -5.38 34.03
CA PHE A 308 -26.94 -6.24 32.85
C PHE A 308 -28.36 -6.79 32.66
N ASP A 309 -29.15 -6.93 33.73
CA ASP A 309 -30.57 -7.29 33.63
C ASP A 309 -31.46 -6.13 33.11
N GLN A 310 -31.00 -4.88 33.23
CA GLN A 310 -31.69 -3.70 32.68
C GLN A 310 -31.44 -3.49 31.19
N LEU A 311 -30.40 -4.10 30.60
CA LEU A 311 -30.09 -3.95 29.19
C LEU A 311 -30.87 -4.91 28.27
N ASN A 312 -31.56 -5.90 28.83
CA ASN A 312 -32.24 -6.95 28.05
C ASN A 312 -33.77 -6.80 27.97
N GLN A 313 -34.31 -5.60 28.20
CA GLN A 313 -35.78 -5.32 28.18
C GLN A 313 -36.32 -4.63 26.92
N GLY A 314 -35.76 -4.89 25.74
CA GLY A 314 -36.41 -4.62 24.44
C GLY A 314 -37.11 -3.24 24.28
N GLU A 315 -38.23 -3.21 23.56
CA GLU A 315 -38.97 -2.00 23.13
C GLU A 315 -39.51 -1.08 24.27
N GLY A 316 -39.26 -1.39 25.55
CA GLY A 316 -39.76 -0.63 26.71
C GLY A 316 -38.96 0.61 27.13
N ILE A 317 -37.73 0.80 26.61
CA ILE A 317 -36.78 1.87 27.03
C ILE A 317 -37.27 3.30 26.71
N THR A 318 -38.30 3.49 25.89
CA THR A 318 -38.80 4.82 25.52
C THR A 318 -39.71 5.47 26.56
N SER A 319 -40.05 4.75 27.64
CA SER A 319 -40.98 5.22 28.68
C SER A 319 -40.31 5.97 29.84
N SER A 320 -38.99 5.86 30.00
CA SER A 320 -38.20 6.51 31.06
C SER A 320 -37.52 7.82 30.65
N LEU A 321 -37.69 8.26 29.40
CA LEU A 321 -37.25 9.59 28.95
C LEU A 321 -38.27 10.66 29.30
N ARG A 322 -37.82 11.74 29.95
CA ARG A 322 -38.65 12.89 30.32
C ARG A 322 -39.29 13.48 29.05
N LYS A 323 -40.62 13.38 28.93
CA LYS A 323 -41.35 13.98 27.79
C LYS A 323 -41.23 15.51 27.87
N VAL A 324 -40.62 16.09 26.85
CA VAL A 324 -40.46 17.54 26.72
C VAL A 324 -41.83 18.17 26.47
N ASP A 325 -42.23 19.09 27.34
CA ASP A 325 -43.50 19.79 27.24
C ASP A 325 -43.51 20.72 26.01
N LYS A 326 -44.66 20.85 25.34
CA LYS A 326 -44.80 21.64 24.10
C LYS A 326 -44.38 23.11 24.28
N SER A 327 -44.39 23.61 25.51
CA SER A 327 -43.91 24.94 25.89
C SER A 327 -42.40 25.15 25.74
N GLN A 328 -41.60 24.07 25.65
CA GLN A 328 -40.15 24.10 25.51
C GLN A 328 -39.64 23.86 24.07
N MET A 329 -40.56 23.71 23.10
CA MET A 329 -40.19 23.56 21.69
C MET A 329 -40.15 24.93 21.00
N THR A 330 -38.98 25.36 20.54
CA THR A 330 -38.71 26.67 19.90
C THR A 330 -39.44 26.92 18.56
N HIS A 331 -40.18 25.94 18.04
CA HIS A 331 -41.07 26.08 16.89
C HIS A 331 -42.56 26.21 17.24
N LYS A 332 -42.95 26.00 18.51
CA LYS A 332 -44.34 26.08 18.98
C LYS A 332 -44.58 27.19 20.01
N ASN A 333 -43.53 27.78 20.56
CA ASN A 333 -43.62 28.91 21.48
C ASN A 333 -42.82 30.12 20.94
N PRO A 334 -43.46 31.07 20.25
CA PRO A 334 -42.81 32.24 19.67
C PRO A 334 -42.08 33.14 20.67
N SER A 335 -42.46 33.10 21.97
CA SER A 335 -41.84 33.92 23.02
C SER A 335 -40.39 33.55 23.36
N LEU A 336 -39.96 32.31 23.04
CA LEU A 336 -38.58 31.84 23.26
C LEU A 336 -37.59 32.33 22.17
N ARG A 337 -38.07 32.99 21.11
CA ARG A 337 -37.21 33.62 20.08
C ARG A 337 -36.88 35.08 20.38
N ALA A 338 -37.57 35.71 21.33
CA ALA A 338 -37.45 37.14 21.59
C ALA A 338 -36.17 37.55 22.37
N GLY A 339 -35.36 36.59 22.83
CA GLY A 339 -34.21 36.84 23.70
C GLY A 339 -32.83 36.99 23.03
N SER A 340 -32.75 37.08 21.69
CA SER A 340 -31.46 37.30 21.02
C SER A 340 -31.54 38.49 20.09
N THR A 341 -31.50 39.69 20.69
CA THR A 341 -31.34 40.96 19.97
C THR A 341 -29.84 41.23 19.78
N VAL A 342 -29.32 40.92 18.59
CA VAL A 342 -28.11 41.57 18.07
C VAL A 342 -28.58 42.83 17.33
N SER A 343 -28.01 43.97 17.67
CA SER A 343 -28.37 45.28 17.11
C SER A 343 -27.93 45.38 15.65
N GLU A 344 -28.84 45.75 14.76
CA GLU A 344 -28.49 46.30 13.44
C GLU A 344 -29.16 47.67 13.28
N SER A 345 -28.33 48.65 12.97
CA SER A 345 -28.64 50.04 12.69
C SER A 345 -29.44 50.20 11.39
N GLU A 346 -30.42 51.10 11.44
CA GLU A 346 -31.33 51.45 10.35
C GLU A 346 -30.64 52.08 9.12
N GLY A 347 -31.18 51.79 7.92
CA GLY A 347 -30.76 52.43 6.68
C GLY A 347 -31.48 51.96 5.41
N SER A 348 -32.73 52.43 5.23
CA SER A 348 -33.42 52.76 3.95
C SER A 348 -33.60 51.74 2.81
N SER A 349 -34.86 51.32 2.64
CA SER A 349 -35.73 51.27 1.44
C SER A 349 -35.19 51.15 0.00
N ALA A 350 -35.80 50.20 -0.74
CA ALA A 350 -36.40 50.31 -2.10
C ALA A 350 -35.85 49.42 -3.26
N VAL A 351 -36.74 48.54 -3.75
CA VAL A 351 -37.11 48.23 -5.16
C VAL A 351 -36.09 47.62 -6.16
N ARG A 352 -36.48 46.42 -6.68
CA ARG A 352 -36.18 45.73 -7.97
C ARG A 352 -34.72 45.39 -8.36
N GLY A 353 -34.55 44.11 -8.74
CA GLY A 353 -33.61 43.71 -9.79
C GLY A 353 -33.20 42.23 -9.72
N LYS A 354 -33.75 41.38 -10.60
CA LYS A 354 -33.18 40.05 -10.88
C LYS A 354 -31.83 40.23 -11.57
N SER A 355 -30.75 39.68 -10.99
CA SER A 355 -29.46 39.42 -11.64
C SER A 355 -28.68 38.35 -10.86
N PRO A 356 -27.79 37.59 -11.54
CA PRO A 356 -27.39 36.23 -11.15
C PRO A 356 -26.43 36.19 -9.95
N ALA A 357 -26.57 35.16 -9.12
CA ALA A 357 -25.80 34.98 -7.91
C ALA A 357 -24.28 34.94 -8.18
N PRO A 358 -23.46 35.63 -7.36
CA PRO A 358 -22.02 35.66 -7.54
C PRO A 358 -21.39 34.32 -7.15
N ASN A 359 -20.45 33.85 -7.98
CA ASN A 359 -19.62 32.68 -7.74
C ASN A 359 -19.02 32.73 -6.32
N LYS A 360 -19.33 31.72 -5.49
CA LYS A 360 -18.69 31.51 -4.19
C LYS A 360 -17.22 31.18 -4.43
N LYS A 361 -16.34 32.17 -4.37
CA LYS A 361 -14.91 31.95 -4.09
C LYS A 361 -14.81 31.21 -2.75
N PRO A 362 -13.98 30.16 -2.62
CA PRO A 362 -13.80 29.49 -1.35
C PRO A 362 -13.29 30.52 -0.32
N LYS A 363 -13.91 30.53 0.87
CA LYS A 363 -13.51 31.42 1.96
C LYS A 363 -12.04 31.16 2.32
N PRO A 364 -11.25 32.19 2.64
CA PRO A 364 -9.86 32.03 3.09
C PRO A 364 -9.79 31.12 4.31
N GLU A 365 -8.72 30.33 4.40
CA GLU A 365 -8.51 29.26 5.38
C GLU A 365 -8.68 29.72 6.84
N ASN A 366 -8.39 30.99 7.12
CA ASN A 366 -8.58 31.64 8.42
C ASN A 366 -10.04 31.73 8.91
N MET A 367 -11.04 31.42 8.06
CA MET A 367 -12.47 31.48 8.40
C MET A 367 -13.14 30.08 8.50
N ARG A 368 -12.36 28.99 8.43
CA ARG A 368 -12.86 27.64 8.73
C ARG A 368 -12.81 27.44 10.26
N ALA A 369 -13.93 26.99 10.85
CA ALA A 369 -14.01 26.72 12.28
C ALA A 369 -12.87 25.79 12.72
N ARG A 370 -12.04 26.26 13.65
CA ARG A 370 -10.87 25.53 14.14
C ARG A 370 -11.33 24.37 15.00
N LYS A 371 -10.84 23.17 14.70
CA LYS A 371 -11.02 21.99 15.54
C LYS A 371 -10.32 22.23 16.89
N PRO A 372 -10.80 21.64 18.00
CA PRO A 372 -10.14 21.77 19.28
C PRO A 372 -8.70 21.20 19.21
N PRO A 373 -7.78 21.73 20.03
CA PRO A 373 -6.46 21.13 20.21
C PRO A 373 -6.61 19.68 20.66
N ARG A 374 -5.82 18.79 20.07
CA ARG A 374 -5.88 17.35 20.32
C ARG A 374 -4.47 16.83 20.58
N LYS A 375 -4.28 16.17 21.72
CA LYS A 375 -3.07 15.42 22.06
C LYS A 375 -3.50 14.07 22.60
N GLU A 376 -3.47 13.06 21.75
CA GLU A 376 -3.96 11.72 22.10
C GLU A 376 -3.04 10.65 21.52
N LEU A 377 -2.92 9.53 22.24
CA LEU A 377 -2.24 8.33 21.77
C LEU A 377 -3.28 7.35 21.24
N GLU A 378 -3.32 7.15 19.93
CA GLU A 378 -4.14 6.15 19.27
C GLU A 378 -3.30 4.93 18.93
N GLY A 379 -3.41 3.87 19.73
CA GLY A 379 -2.57 2.68 19.58
C GLY A 379 -1.10 3.01 19.82
N SER A 380 -0.28 2.95 18.77
CA SER A 380 1.14 3.33 18.78
C SER A 380 1.40 4.70 18.16
N LYS A 381 0.37 5.45 17.76
CA LYS A 381 0.51 6.73 17.05
C LYS A 381 0.07 7.89 17.93
N TRP A 382 0.98 8.81 18.20
CA TRP A 382 0.64 10.10 18.82
C TRP A 382 0.03 11.03 17.77
N LEU A 383 -1.12 11.59 18.07
CA LEU A 383 -1.78 12.63 17.27
C LEU A 383 -1.74 13.95 18.03
N ILE A 384 -1.01 14.93 17.48
CA ILE A 384 -0.92 16.28 18.00
C ILE A 384 -1.45 17.22 16.93
N GLU A 385 -2.66 17.73 17.15
CA GLU A 385 -3.36 18.51 16.14
C GLU A 385 -3.94 19.82 16.68
N ASN A 386 -3.98 20.83 15.81
CA ASN A 386 -4.73 22.08 15.99
C ASN A 386 -4.32 22.92 17.22
N PHE A 387 -3.09 22.78 17.73
CA PHE A 387 -2.54 23.72 18.70
C PHE A 387 -2.27 25.07 18.03
N ASP A 388 -2.66 26.18 18.65
CA ASP A 388 -2.27 27.51 18.18
C ASP A 388 -1.90 28.39 19.37
N ALA A 389 -0.64 28.77 19.44
CA ALA A 389 -0.07 29.62 20.49
C ALA A 389 -0.52 29.22 21.91
N PRO A 390 -0.32 27.95 22.34
CA PRO A 390 -0.75 27.50 23.67
C PRO A 390 0.00 28.19 24.83
N GLY A 391 1.07 28.94 24.55
CA GLY A 391 1.93 29.58 25.55
C GLY A 391 2.83 28.62 26.32
N GLU A 392 2.41 27.36 26.45
CA GLU A 392 3.12 26.26 27.11
C GLU A 392 3.78 25.31 26.11
N ILE A 393 4.84 24.63 26.55
CA ILE A 393 5.52 23.59 25.76
C ILE A 393 4.70 22.31 25.81
N VAL A 394 4.38 21.75 24.63
CA VAL A 394 3.70 20.45 24.53
C VAL A 394 4.75 19.35 24.62
N GLU A 395 4.87 18.74 25.79
CA GLU A 395 5.81 17.63 26.01
C GLU A 395 5.18 16.27 25.68
N ILE A 396 5.94 15.42 25.00
CA ILE A 396 5.58 14.06 24.61
C ILE A 396 6.72 13.14 25.06
N VAL A 397 6.40 12.16 25.90
CA VAL A 397 7.34 11.11 26.31
C VAL A 397 7.10 9.92 25.38
N ALA A 398 7.95 9.78 24.36
CA ALA A 398 7.78 8.76 23.32
C ALA A 398 8.40 7.42 23.71
N GLN A 399 7.93 6.35 23.07
CA GLN A 399 8.55 5.03 23.09
C GLN A 399 9.04 4.65 21.70
N GLN A 400 10.06 3.78 21.62
CA GLN A 400 10.76 3.48 20.37
C GLN A 400 9.86 2.92 19.26
N ASN A 401 8.75 2.26 19.62
CA ASN A 401 7.75 1.73 18.68
C ASN A 401 6.64 2.72 18.31
N GLN A 402 6.65 3.93 18.88
CA GLN A 402 5.61 4.93 18.66
C GLN A 402 5.99 5.89 17.53
N SER A 403 5.01 6.25 16.72
CA SER A 403 5.16 7.25 15.67
C SER A 403 4.36 8.51 16.02
N ILE A 404 4.83 9.69 15.66
CA ILE A 404 4.21 10.95 16.04
C ILE A 404 3.73 11.68 14.79
N LEU A 405 2.47 12.08 14.76
CA LEU A 405 1.91 12.94 13.73
C LEU A 405 1.54 14.29 14.34
N ILE A 406 2.18 15.35 13.84
CA ILE A 406 1.95 16.73 14.23
C ILE A 406 1.27 17.44 13.06
N SER A 407 0.03 17.89 13.22
CA SER A 407 -0.71 18.55 12.12
C SER A 407 -1.35 19.85 12.56
N ARG A 408 -1.27 20.89 11.74
CA ARG A 408 -1.95 22.19 12.01
C ARG A 408 -1.60 22.81 13.36
N CYS A 409 -0.38 22.60 13.84
CA CYS A 409 0.12 23.21 15.06
C CYS A 409 0.88 24.51 14.72
N ASN A 410 0.38 25.65 15.17
CA ASN A 410 0.93 26.96 14.83
C ASN A 410 1.51 27.65 16.06
N LYS A 411 2.65 28.34 15.92
CA LYS A 411 3.30 29.11 17.01
C LYS A 411 3.43 28.30 18.30
N THR A 412 3.80 27.03 18.17
CA THR A 412 3.80 26.05 19.25
C THR A 412 5.22 25.51 19.41
N ILE A 413 5.59 25.16 20.63
CA ILE A 413 6.83 24.45 20.93
C ILE A 413 6.45 23.03 21.35
N ILE A 414 6.98 22.04 20.65
CA ILE A 414 6.75 20.63 20.96
C ILE A 414 8.09 20.01 21.37
N LYS A 415 8.11 19.34 22.51
CA LYS A 415 9.28 18.60 22.99
C LYS A 415 8.98 17.12 22.99
N VAL A 416 9.75 16.35 22.22
CA VAL A 416 9.69 14.89 22.17
C VAL A 416 10.89 14.34 22.91
N SER A 417 10.63 13.86 24.12
CA SER A 417 11.61 13.22 25.00
C SER A 417 11.67 11.71 24.69
N ASN A 418 12.85 11.11 24.87
CA ASN A 418 13.20 9.73 24.53
C ASN A 418 13.23 9.45 23.02
N LYS A 419 13.41 8.16 22.69
CA LYS A 419 13.48 7.66 21.33
C LYS A 419 12.09 7.33 20.77
N ALA A 420 11.72 7.92 19.64
CA ALA A 420 10.52 7.55 18.87
C ALA A 420 10.89 6.81 17.57
N ASN A 421 9.92 6.18 16.91
CA ASN A 421 10.16 5.54 15.61
C ASN A 421 10.38 6.58 14.51
N ALA A 422 9.38 7.44 14.31
CA ALA A 422 9.33 8.46 13.26
C ALA A 422 8.46 9.64 13.71
N ILE A 423 8.70 10.82 13.14
CA ILE A 423 7.84 12.01 13.31
C ILE A 423 7.45 12.52 11.93
N ALA A 424 6.15 12.72 11.71
CA ALA A 424 5.61 13.37 10.52
C ALA A 424 4.91 14.68 10.93
N ILE A 425 5.26 15.77 10.26
CA ILE A 425 4.74 17.11 10.50
C ILE A 425 4.08 17.61 9.22
N ASP A 426 2.83 18.05 9.32
CA ASP A 426 2.07 18.58 8.19
C ASP A 426 1.37 19.89 8.53
N ASN A 427 1.52 20.88 7.64
CA ASN A 427 0.73 22.11 7.63
C ASN A 427 0.80 22.91 8.95
N CYS A 428 2.01 23.07 9.49
CA CYS A 428 2.30 23.78 10.74
C CYS A 428 3.09 25.08 10.47
N SER A 429 2.72 26.20 11.08
CA SER A 429 3.42 27.49 10.89
C SER A 429 4.01 28.05 12.18
N GLY A 430 5.30 28.40 12.19
CA GLY A 430 5.96 28.89 13.40
C GLY A 430 6.13 27.81 14.46
N LEU A 431 6.28 26.54 14.05
CA LEU A 431 6.47 25.40 14.95
C LEU A 431 7.96 25.26 15.31
N SER A 432 8.24 25.07 16.60
CA SER A 432 9.56 24.68 17.09
C SER A 432 9.49 23.28 17.67
N LEU A 433 10.32 22.37 17.17
CA LEU A 433 10.41 20.98 17.63
C LEU A 433 11.74 20.76 18.34
N ILE A 434 11.70 20.16 19.53
CA ILE A 434 12.88 19.60 20.18
C ILE A 434 12.71 18.09 20.18
N VAL A 435 13.65 17.36 19.61
CA VAL A 435 13.61 15.90 19.53
C VAL A 435 14.91 15.31 20.05
N ASP A 436 14.79 14.31 20.92
CA ASP A 436 15.93 13.54 21.39
C ASP A 436 16.44 12.61 20.28
N SER A 437 15.77 11.47 20.03
CA SER A 437 16.24 10.51 19.03
C SER A 437 15.11 9.89 18.22
N LEU A 438 15.38 9.56 16.95
CA LEU A 438 14.48 8.82 16.06
C LEU A 438 15.15 7.56 15.53
N VAL A 439 14.35 6.50 15.35
CA VAL A 439 14.82 5.27 14.69
C VAL A 439 14.93 5.45 13.19
N SER A 440 14.03 6.23 12.59
CA SER A 440 13.89 6.36 11.14
C SER A 440 13.99 7.82 10.68
N SER A 441 12.90 8.45 10.26
CA SER A 441 12.90 9.78 9.66
C SER A 441 12.11 10.82 10.45
N LEU A 442 12.50 12.08 10.23
CA LEU A 442 11.73 13.27 10.52
C LEU A 442 11.21 13.86 9.20
N ASP A 443 9.90 13.80 8.99
CA ASP A 443 9.25 14.29 7.77
C ASP A 443 8.55 15.61 8.05
N ILE A 444 8.87 16.66 7.29
CA ILE A 444 8.33 18.02 7.47
C ILE A 444 7.72 18.48 6.16
N ILE A 445 6.40 18.66 6.15
CA ILE A 445 5.62 18.94 4.95
C ILE A 445 4.81 20.22 5.15
N LYS A 446 4.91 21.16 4.20
CA LYS A 446 4.12 22.41 4.18
C LYS A 446 4.23 23.22 5.47
N CYS A 447 5.45 23.40 5.99
CA CYS A 447 5.67 24.08 7.26
C CYS A 447 6.45 25.39 7.08
N PRO A 448 5.80 26.55 6.91
CA PRO A 448 6.51 27.82 6.83
C PRO A 448 6.98 28.28 8.21
N LYS A 449 8.23 28.77 8.29
CA LYS A 449 8.90 29.19 9.55
C LYS A 449 8.95 28.05 10.55
N PHE A 450 9.90 27.16 10.36
CA PHE A 450 10.09 25.97 11.18
C PHE A 450 11.44 25.99 11.89
N ALA A 451 11.49 25.51 13.12
CA ALA A 451 12.75 25.27 13.80
C ALA A 451 12.75 23.86 14.39
N VAL A 452 13.88 23.16 14.30
CA VAL A 452 14.07 21.88 14.96
C VAL A 452 15.42 21.81 15.63
N GLN A 453 15.45 21.26 16.84
CA GLN A 453 16.67 20.89 17.55
C GLN A 453 16.70 19.38 17.74
N ILE A 454 17.79 18.75 17.31
CA ILE A 454 18.03 17.32 17.38
C ILE A 454 19.16 17.06 18.37
N ASP A 455 18.81 16.62 19.58
CA ASP A 455 19.79 16.41 20.65
C ASP A 455 20.57 15.09 20.49
N GLY A 456 19.87 14.02 20.05
CA GLY A 456 20.42 12.69 19.84
C GLY A 456 20.61 12.36 18.36
N THR A 457 20.12 11.18 17.94
CA THR A 457 20.33 10.69 16.57
C THR A 457 19.04 10.68 15.77
N VAL A 458 19.08 11.26 14.57
CA VAL A 458 18.02 11.17 13.55
C VAL A 458 18.68 10.81 12.21
N PRO A 459 18.45 9.60 11.66
CA PRO A 459 19.09 9.19 10.41
C PRO A 459 18.77 10.08 9.21
N THR A 460 17.50 10.45 9.04
CA THR A 460 17.04 11.13 7.82
C THR A 460 16.07 12.27 8.14
N LEU A 461 16.30 13.41 7.51
CA LEU A 461 15.45 14.60 7.55
C LEU A 461 14.86 14.84 6.16
N LEU A 462 13.54 14.75 6.03
CA LEU A 462 12.80 14.97 4.78
C LEU A 462 12.00 16.25 4.89
N MET A 463 12.21 17.17 3.95
CA MET A 463 11.56 18.47 3.92
C MET A 463 10.88 18.66 2.56
N ASP A 464 9.56 18.81 2.55
CA ASP A 464 8.78 19.12 1.35
C ASP A 464 7.96 20.40 1.56
N GLN A 465 8.10 21.38 0.66
CA GLN A 465 7.35 22.63 0.73
C GLN A 465 7.56 23.39 2.05
N VAL A 466 8.80 23.46 2.51
CA VAL A 466 9.20 24.18 3.71
C VAL A 466 9.86 25.51 3.32
N ASP A 467 9.33 26.61 3.84
CA ASP A 467 9.81 27.96 3.57
C ASP A 467 10.33 28.60 4.86
N GLY A 468 11.65 28.69 5.00
CA GLY A 468 12.34 29.18 6.19
C GLY A 468 12.42 28.14 7.29
N ALA A 469 13.53 27.39 7.35
CA ALA A 469 13.78 26.44 8.42
C ALA A 469 15.17 26.54 9.01
N THR A 470 15.25 26.35 10.34
CA THR A 470 16.51 26.30 11.07
C THR A 470 16.62 24.96 11.80
N VAL A 471 17.63 24.17 11.45
CA VAL A 471 17.87 22.84 11.98
C VAL A 471 19.12 22.88 12.84
N TYR A 472 18.99 22.67 14.14
CA TYR A 472 20.12 22.56 15.06
C TYR A 472 20.47 21.08 15.25
N LEU A 473 21.71 20.73 14.90
CA LEU A 473 22.23 19.38 15.10
C LEU A 473 23.06 19.33 16.38
N GLY A 474 22.88 18.25 17.14
CA GLY A 474 23.77 17.86 18.23
C GLY A 474 24.95 17.02 17.71
N GLN A 475 25.92 16.76 18.59
CA GLN A 475 27.13 16.01 18.22
C GLN A 475 26.82 14.59 17.70
N GLN A 476 25.70 14.01 18.13
CA GLN A 476 25.25 12.66 17.76
C GLN A 476 24.42 12.62 16.46
N SER A 477 24.08 13.77 15.86
CA SER A 477 23.29 13.88 14.63
C SER A 477 24.09 14.36 13.41
N LEU A 478 25.42 14.35 13.47
CA LEU A 478 26.27 14.74 12.34
C LEU A 478 26.12 13.84 11.10
N ASN A 479 25.60 12.62 11.26
CA ASN A 479 25.33 11.67 10.17
C ASN A 479 23.91 11.81 9.57
N THR A 480 23.16 12.85 9.92
CA THR A 480 21.80 13.05 9.40
C THR A 480 21.83 13.41 7.91
N GLU A 481 21.14 12.60 7.10
CA GLU A 481 20.92 12.90 5.68
C GLU A 481 19.73 13.85 5.52
N VAL A 482 19.89 14.94 4.76
CA VAL A 482 18.83 15.93 4.55
C VAL A 482 18.37 15.92 3.09
N PHE A 483 17.08 15.71 2.88
CA PHE A 483 16.42 15.72 1.58
C PHE A 483 15.44 16.89 1.51
N THR A 484 15.60 17.76 0.51
CA THR A 484 14.73 18.93 0.30
C THR A 484 14.01 18.86 -1.02
N SER A 485 12.69 19.06 -1.00
CA SER A 485 11.82 19.16 -2.17
C SER A 485 11.03 20.46 -2.09
N LYS A 486 11.16 21.34 -3.08
CA LYS A 486 10.45 22.62 -3.15
C LYS A 486 10.57 23.43 -1.83
N CYS A 487 11.77 23.49 -1.28
CA CYS A 487 12.07 24.21 -0.03
C CYS A 487 12.86 25.49 -0.33
N SER A 488 12.77 26.47 0.58
CA SER A 488 13.53 27.72 0.51
C SER A 488 14.00 28.16 1.91
N ALA A 489 15.11 28.89 1.99
CA ALA A 489 15.74 29.40 3.20
C ALA A 489 15.96 28.31 4.28
N ILE A 490 16.61 27.21 3.91
CA ILE A 490 16.92 26.11 4.85
C ILE A 490 18.34 26.28 5.38
N ASN A 491 18.47 26.29 6.71
CA ASN A 491 19.75 26.42 7.37
C ASN A 491 20.03 25.29 8.37
N ILE A 492 21.23 24.71 8.27
CA ILE A 492 21.71 23.67 9.17
C ILE A 492 22.78 24.26 10.08
N ASN A 493 22.50 24.29 11.37
CA ASN A 493 23.40 24.72 12.41
C ASN A 493 24.16 23.52 12.95
N LEU A 494 25.47 23.48 12.66
CA LEU A 494 26.38 22.44 13.13
C LEU A 494 26.88 22.78 14.54
N PRO A 495 26.91 21.79 15.44
CA PRO A 495 27.42 22.00 16.79
C PRO A 495 28.92 22.33 16.73
N PRO A 496 29.44 23.10 17.69
CA PRO A 496 30.87 23.34 17.77
C PRO A 496 31.63 22.04 18.05
N PRO A 497 32.89 21.92 17.61
CA PRO A 497 33.73 20.77 17.94
C PRO A 497 33.79 20.50 19.45
N GLU A 498 33.72 19.23 19.86
CA GLU A 498 33.76 18.85 21.27
C GLU A 498 34.97 19.48 21.99
N GLY A 499 34.71 20.20 23.09
CA GLY A 499 35.76 20.82 23.92
C GLY A 499 36.27 22.17 23.42
N THR A 500 35.55 22.82 22.50
CA THR A 500 35.86 24.19 22.04
C THR A 500 34.76 25.18 22.44
N ASP A 501 35.13 26.44 22.68
CA ASP A 501 34.21 27.58 22.89
C ASP A 501 33.85 28.26 21.56
N GLU A 502 33.89 27.53 20.44
CA GLU A 502 33.52 28.07 19.12
C GLU A 502 32.00 28.22 19.00
N ASP A 503 31.56 29.19 18.21
CA ASP A 503 30.13 29.39 17.93
C ASP A 503 29.60 28.32 16.96
N THR A 504 28.31 27.99 17.09
CA THR A 504 27.57 27.11 16.17
C THR A 504 27.73 27.60 14.73
N LYS A 505 28.11 26.70 13.82
CA LYS A 505 28.34 27.06 12.42
C LYS A 505 27.07 26.93 11.60
N GLU A 506 26.63 28.05 11.05
CA GLU A 506 25.45 28.14 10.18
C GLU A 506 25.81 27.72 8.74
N CYS A 507 25.16 26.67 8.23
CA CYS A 507 25.39 26.08 6.91
C CYS A 507 24.09 26.09 6.07
N PRO A 508 23.89 27.07 5.18
CA PRO A 508 22.70 27.13 4.33
C PRO A 508 22.73 26.00 3.30
N LEU A 509 21.58 25.39 3.04
CA LEU A 509 21.45 24.40 1.96
C LEU A 509 21.33 25.09 0.59
N PRO A 510 21.83 24.47 -0.49
CA PRO A 510 21.72 25.05 -1.82
C PRO A 510 20.27 25.08 -2.32
N GLU A 511 19.87 26.21 -2.91
CA GLU A 511 18.50 26.43 -3.41
C GLU A 511 18.41 26.59 -4.92
N GLN A 512 19.52 26.96 -5.56
CA GLN A 512 19.57 27.21 -7.00
C GLN A 512 20.34 26.09 -7.71
N PHE A 513 19.70 25.51 -8.72
CA PHE A 513 20.31 24.53 -9.62
C PHE A 513 20.45 25.15 -11.01
N LYS A 514 21.63 25.00 -11.60
CA LYS A 514 21.88 25.35 -12.99
C LYS A 514 21.73 24.10 -13.84
N SER A 515 20.73 24.12 -14.71
CA SER A 515 20.53 23.05 -15.70
C SER A 515 20.96 23.52 -17.08
N TYR A 516 21.74 22.71 -17.79
CA TYR A 516 22.20 23.00 -19.15
C TYR A 516 22.32 21.72 -19.98
N ILE A 517 22.31 21.87 -21.30
CA ILE A 517 22.42 20.74 -22.25
C ILE A 517 23.88 20.58 -22.64
N LYS A 518 24.45 19.40 -22.41
CA LYS A 518 25.81 19.03 -22.83
C LYS A 518 25.74 17.73 -23.63
N ASN A 519 26.18 17.76 -24.89
CA ASN A 519 26.15 16.61 -25.80
C ASN A 519 24.76 15.96 -25.94
N GLY A 520 23.69 16.77 -25.92
CA GLY A 520 22.31 16.27 -25.99
C GLY A 520 21.76 15.67 -24.68
N ILE A 521 22.53 15.69 -23.60
CA ILE A 521 22.13 15.24 -22.26
C ILE A 521 21.86 16.45 -21.38
N LEU A 522 20.74 16.44 -20.65
CA LEU A 522 20.44 17.44 -19.62
C LEU A 522 21.28 17.16 -18.37
N VAL A 523 22.10 18.13 -17.97
CA VAL A 523 22.92 18.08 -16.75
C VAL A 523 22.42 19.16 -15.80
N SER A 524 22.30 18.82 -14.51
CA SER A 524 21.94 19.77 -13.44
C SER A 524 23.06 19.79 -12.40
N GLU A 525 23.54 20.98 -12.09
CA GLU A 525 24.58 21.23 -11.09
C GLU A 525 24.07 22.21 -10.03
N ILE A 526 24.55 22.08 -8.80
CA ILE A 526 24.28 23.04 -7.73
C ILE A 526 25.00 24.34 -8.06
N VAL A 527 24.31 25.47 -7.94
CA VAL A 527 24.96 26.79 -8.03
C VAL A 527 25.64 27.06 -6.69
N GLU A 528 26.96 27.03 -6.71
CA GLU A 528 27.77 27.41 -5.55
C GLU A 528 27.79 28.94 -5.44
N HIS A 529 27.10 29.47 -4.43
CA HIS A 529 27.23 30.86 -4.04
C HIS A 529 28.39 30.98 -3.04
N ALA A 530 29.63 30.82 -3.51
CA ALA A 530 30.81 31.17 -2.74
C ALA A 530 30.90 32.71 -2.67
N GLY A 531 30.43 33.28 -1.56
CA GLY A 531 30.53 34.69 -1.21
C GLY A 531 31.27 34.86 0.11
#